data_AF-A0A2N2DCY6-F1
#
_entry.id   AF-A0A2N2DCY6-F1
#
_cell.length_a   1.000
_cell.length_b   1.000
_cell.length_c   1.000
_cell.angle_alpha   90.00
_cell.angle_beta   90.00
_cell.angle_gamma   90.00
#
_symmetry.space_group_name_H-M   'P 1'
#
loop_
_entity.id
_entity.type
_entity.pdbx_description
1 polymer ?
#
loop_
_entity_poly.entity_id
_entity_poly.type
_entity_poly.pdbx_seq_one_letter_code
_entity_poly.pdbx_strand_id
1 'polypeptide(L)' 'MDKILAKNRKARHDYHIEEVYEAGIVLQGTEVKSIREGKVNLKDSYVRVEKGELF' A
#
# COMPACT_ATOMS: atom_id res chain seq x y z
N MET A 1 3.94 14.34 12.12
CA MET A 1 4.97 13.36 11.68
C MET A 1 4.22 12.15 11.18
N ASP A 2 4.09 12.03 9.86
CA ASP A 2 3.44 10.87 9.24
C ASP A 2 4.25 9.61 9.53
N LYS A 3 3.68 8.75 10.38
CA LYS A 3 4.28 7.47 10.72
C LYS A 3 4.03 6.53 9.55
N ILE A 4 5.08 6.13 8.85
CA ILE A 4 4.99 5.11 7.80
C ILE A 4 4.53 3.81 8.46
N LEU A 5 3.29 3.40 8.16
CA LEU A 5 2.66 2.22 8.75
C LEU A 5 3.20 0.92 8.13
N ALA A 6 3.50 0.95 6.84
CA ALA A 6 4.04 -0.19 6.10
C ALA A 6 4.87 0.26 4.91
N LYS A 7 5.87 -0.55 4.54
CA LYS A 7 6.71 -0.32 3.35
C LYS A 7 7.07 -1.65 2.72
N ASN A 8 6.73 -1.82 1.44
CA ASN A 8 7.18 -2.97 0.67
C ASN A 8 8.66 -2.77 0.25
N ARG A 9 9.59 -3.29 1.05
CA ARG A 9 11.03 -3.21 0.75
C ARG A 9 11.42 -4.10 -0.43
N LYS A 10 10.70 -5.20 -0.65
CA LYS A 10 10.96 -6.17 -1.73
C LYS A 10 10.69 -5.54 -3.10
N ALA A 11 9.59 -4.79 -3.24
CA ALA A 11 9.27 -4.09 -4.49
C ALA A 11 10.39 -3.12 -4.94
N ARG A 12 11.04 -2.42 -4.00
CA ARG A 12 12.16 -1.50 -4.30
C ARG A 12 13.48 -2.19 -4.62
N HIS A 13 13.61 -3.47 -4.25
CA HIS A 13 14.81 -4.25 -4.49
C HIS A 13 14.69 -5.06 -5.80
N ASP A 14 13.51 -5.61 -6.05
CA ASP A 14 13.26 -6.50 -7.19
C ASP A 14 12.84 -5.75 -8.45
N TYR A 15 12.31 -4.52 -8.33
CA TYR A 15 11.85 -3.71 -9.45
C TYR A 15 12.45 -2.30 -9.43
N HIS A 16 12.60 -1.72 -10.63
CA HIS A 16 12.88 -0.29 -10.78
C HIS A 16 11.55 0.49 -10.75
N ILE A 17 11.44 1.44 -9.83
CA ILE A 17 10.25 2.29 -9.72
C ILE A 17 10.48 3.52 -10.60
N GLU A 18 9.74 3.61 -11.70
CA GLU A 18 9.79 4.76 -12.60
C GLU A 18 9.03 5.96 -12.02
N GLU A 19 7.82 5.72 -11.49
CA GLU A 19 6.96 6.76 -10.94
C GLU A 19 6.27 6.31 -9.64
N VAL A 20 5.97 7.28 -8.77
CA VAL A 20 5.26 7.06 -7.51
C VAL A 20 4.01 7.93 -7.50
N TYR A 21 2.86 7.30 -7.26
CA TYR A 21 1.57 7.96 -7.18
C TYR A 21 1.07 7.95 -5.73
N GLU A 22 0.41 9.04 -5.33
CA GLU A 22 -0.37 9.08 -4.10
C GLU A 22 -1.82 8.69 -4.39
N ALA A 23 -2.35 7.77 -3.58
CA ALA A 23 -3.71 7.27 -3.69
C ALA A 23 -4.37 7.18 -2.31
N GLY A 24 -5.68 7.41 -2.26
CA GLY A 24 -6.49 7.16 -1.07
C GLY A 24 -7.15 5.80 -1.15
N ILE A 25 -6.91 4.93 -0.16
CA ILE A 25 -7.60 3.64 -0.05
C ILE A 25 -8.73 3.79 0.96
N VAL A 26 -9.94 3.40 0.57
CA VAL A 26 -11.09 3.34 1.47
C VAL A 26 -11.03 2.01 2.23
N LEU A 27 -10.84 2.10 3.54
CA LEU A 27 -10.70 0.94 4.43
C LEU A 27 -11.92 0.79 5.33
N GLN A 28 -12.25 -0.45 5.68
CA GLN A 28 -13.27 -0.78 6.66
C GLN A 28 -12.68 -0.80 8.08
N GLY A 29 -13.51 -0.57 9.10
CA GLY A 29 -13.05 -0.30 10.48
C GLY A 29 -12.13 -1.36 11.09
N THR A 30 -12.30 -2.63 10.72
CA THR A 30 -11.42 -3.74 11.13
C THR A 30 -10.02 -3.65 10.52
N GLU A 31 -9.90 -3.18 9.28
CA GLU A 31 -8.63 -3.03 8.57
C GLU A 31 -7.80 -1.89 9.15
N VAL A 32 -8.45 -0.77 9.49
CA VAL A 32 -7.81 0.36 10.18
C VAL A 32 -7.18 -0.08 11.50
N LYS A 33 -7.86 -0.98 12.24
CA LYS A 33 -7.35 -1.51 13.50
C LYS A 33 -6.09 -2.36 13.27
N SER A 34 -6.12 -3.29 12.30
CA SER A 34 -4.98 -4.14 11.94
C SER A 34 -3.76 -3.34 11.47
N ILE A 35 -3.97 -2.28 10.67
CA ILE A 35 -2.89 -1.40 10.18
C ILE A 35 -2.24 -0.63 11.35
N ARG A 36 -3.04 -0.11 12.29
CA ARG A 36 -2.52 0.57 13.48
C ARG A 36 -1.73 -0.36 14.40
N GLU A 37 -2.10 -1.63 14.46
CA GLU A 37 -1.34 -2.68 15.16
C GLU A 37 -0.07 -3.12 14.40
N GLY A 38 0.21 -2.56 13.21
CA GLY A 38 1.37 -2.91 12.41
C GLY A 38 1.25 -4.26 11.70
N LYS A 39 0.05 -4.87 11.71
CA LYS A 39 -0.25 -6.13 11.02
C LYS A 39 -0.65 -5.89 9.58
N VAL A 40 0.23 -5.26 8.81
CA VAL A 40 0.08 -5.15 7.35
C VAL A 40 1.17 -5.94 6.65
N ASN A 41 0.76 -6.71 5.66
CA ASN A 41 1.65 -7.36 4.73
C ASN A 41 1.34 -6.87 3.31
N LEU A 42 2.34 -6.26 2.68
CA LEU A 42 2.27 -5.80 1.28
C LEU A 42 3.13 -6.68 0.34
N LYS A 43 3.62 -7.82 0.82
CA LYS A 43 4.36 -8.77 -0.03
C LYS A 43 3.40 -9.39 -1.03
N ASP A 44 3.84 -9.47 -2.28
CA ASP A 44 3.09 -10.02 -3.42
C ASP A 44 1.73 -9.33 -3.67
N SER A 45 1.56 -8.11 -3.18
CA SER A 45 0.43 -7.25 -3.50
C SER A 45 0.68 -6.50 -4.81
N TYR A 46 -0.35 -6.34 -5.62
CA TYR A 46 -0.34 -5.55 -6.83
C TYR A 46 -1.50 -4.55 -6.79
N VAL A 47 -1.40 -3.50 -7.59
CA VAL A 47 -2.45 -2.50 -7.79
C VAL A 47 -2.83 -2.54 -9.25
N ARG A 48 -4.12 -2.47 -9.56
CA ARG A 48 -4.63 -2.42 -10.94
C ARG A 48 -5.37 -1.11 -11.16
N VAL A 49 -5.06 -0.44 -12.27
CA VAL A 49 -5.84 0.72 -12.73
C VAL A 49 -7.01 0.21 -13.57
N GLU A 50 -8.23 0.50 -13.15
CA GLU A 50 -9.44 0.17 -13.90
C GLU A 50 -10.37 1.39 -13.96
N LYS A 51 -10.72 1.84 -15.17
CA LYS A 51 -11.64 2.97 -15.42
C LYS A 51 -11.28 4.28 -14.69
N GLY A 52 -10.00 4.51 -14.40
CA GLY A 52 -9.53 5.71 -13.71
C GLY A 52 -9.44 5.57 -12.18
N GLU A 53 -9.73 4.38 -11.65
CA GLU A 53 -9.62 4.06 -10.22
C GLU A 53 -8.52 3.02 -9.99
N LEU A 54 -7.92 3.05 -8.79
CA LEU A 54 -6.87 2.13 -8.36
C LEU A 54 -7.47 1.10 -7.40
N PHE A 55 -7.29 -0.19 -7.71
CA PHE A 55 -7.77 -1.33 -6.92
C PHE A 55 -6.62 -2.23 -6.46
#